data_AF-M7S426-F1
#
_entry.id   AF-M7S426-F1
#
_cell.length_a   1.000
_cell.length_b   1.000
_cell.length_c   1.000
_cell.angle_alpha   90.00
_cell.angle_beta   90.00
_cell.angle_gamma   90.00
#
_symmetry.space_group_name_H-M   'P 1'
#
loop_
_entity.id
_entity.type
_entity.pdbx_description
1 polymer ?
#
loop_
_entity_poly.entity_id
_entity_poly.type
_entity_poly.pdbx_seq_one_letter_code
_entity_poly.pdbx_strand_id
1 'polypeptide(L)'
;MKNILAIQSHVVFGHAGNSAAEFPMRRLGANVWPLNTVQFSNHTQYGKWTGCVMPPSHLTEIVQGIADIGQLAHCDAVLSGYLGSAEQGEHILGIVR
;
A
#
# COMPACT_ATOMS: atom_id res chain seq x y z
N MET A 1 18.96 -6.53 2.48
CA MET A 1 18.18 -5.55 1.69
C MET A 1 17.08 -5.04 2.61
N LYS A 2 16.80 -3.74 2.66
CA LYS A 2 15.74 -3.23 3.55
C LYS A 2 14.36 -3.58 3.01
N ASN A 3 13.53 -4.26 3.78
CA ASN A 3 12.15 -4.59 3.39
C ASN A 3 11.19 -3.50 3.87
N ILE A 4 10.34 -3.00 2.97
CA ILE A 4 9.42 -1.90 3.25
C ILE A 4 8.00 -2.33 2.88
N LEU A 5 7.09 -2.31 3.87
CA LEU A 5 5.66 -2.44 3.64
C LEU A 5 5.10 -1.07 3.24
N ALA A 6 4.66 -0.92 1.99
CA ALA A 6 4.19 0.36 1.44
C ALA A 6 2.66 0.36 1.28
N ILE A 7 1.97 0.98 2.24
CA ILE A 7 0.51 1.05 2.35
C ILE A 7 0.01 2.39 1.78
N GLN A 8 -0.31 2.44 0.49
CA GLN A 8 -0.66 3.69 -0.22
C GLN A 8 -1.67 3.45 -1.34
N SER A 9 -2.13 4.51 -2.00
CA SER A 9 -2.95 4.39 -3.22
C SER A 9 -2.18 3.79 -4.39
N HIS A 10 -2.90 3.26 -5.38
CA HIS A 10 -2.34 2.87 -6.68
C HIS A 10 -3.21 3.36 -7.84
N VAL A 11 -2.55 3.81 -8.92
CA VAL A 11 -3.20 4.13 -10.21
C VAL A 11 -2.59 3.27 -11.32
N VAL A 12 -3.41 2.82 -12.26
CA VAL A 12 -2.94 2.03 -13.43
C VAL A 12 -2.28 2.92 -14.48
N PHE A 13 -2.87 4.08 -14.76
CA PHE A 13 -2.33 5.11 -15.66
C PHE A 13 -1.84 6.32 -14.85
N GLY A 14 -0.56 6.65 -15.04
CA GLY A 14 0.14 7.71 -14.33
C GLY A 14 1.00 7.20 -13.17
N HIS A 15 1.59 8.13 -12.42
CA HIS A 15 2.50 7.83 -11.32
C HIS A 15 2.05 8.56 -10.05
N ALA A 16 1.33 7.86 -9.18
CA ALA A 16 0.93 8.31 -7.85
C ALA A 16 0.86 7.14 -6.84
N GLY A 17 1.17 7.41 -5.57
CA GLY A 17 1.26 6.39 -4.53
C GLY A 17 2.24 5.27 -4.90
N ASN A 18 1.84 4.00 -4.74
CA ASN A 18 2.71 2.85 -5.01
C ASN A 18 3.21 2.80 -6.46
N SER A 19 2.41 3.23 -7.44
CA SER A 19 2.83 3.30 -8.85
C SER A 19 3.97 4.30 -9.12
N ALA A 20 4.21 5.25 -8.21
CA ALA A 20 5.34 6.18 -8.25
C ALA A 20 6.48 5.80 -7.29
N ALA A 21 6.16 5.18 -6.16
CA ALA A 21 7.12 4.95 -5.08
C ALA A 21 7.90 3.64 -5.24
N GLU A 22 7.27 2.58 -5.77
CA GLU A 22 7.81 1.22 -5.80
C GLU A 22 9.10 1.12 -6.63
N PHE A 23 9.09 1.66 -7.86
CA PHE A 23 10.23 1.57 -8.77
C PHE A 23 11.48 2.30 -8.24
N PRO A 24 11.42 3.59 -7.85
CA PRO A 24 12.58 4.28 -7.28
C PRO A 24 13.13 3.60 -6.03
N MET A 25 12.28 3.16 -5.10
CA MET A 25 12.73 2.46 -3.89
C MET A 25 13.45 1.16 -4.21
N ARG A 26 12.91 0.34 -5.13
CA ARG A 26 13.60 -0.87 -5.60
C ARG A 26 14.90 -0.55 -6.31
N ARG A 27 14.93 0.50 -7.13
CA ARG A 27 16.13 0.96 -7.84
C ARG A 27 17.25 1.42 -6.90
N LEU A 28 16.88 1.88 -5.69
CA LEU A 28 17.79 2.26 -4.60
C LEU A 28 18.16 1.08 -3.67
N GLY A 29 17.70 -0.14 -3.97
CA GLY A 29 18.07 -1.34 -3.21
C GLY A 29 17.17 -1.63 -2.01
N ALA A 30 15.94 -1.12 -1.96
CA ALA A 30 14.92 -1.62 -1.05
C ALA A 30 14.11 -2.75 -1.69
N ASN A 31 13.65 -3.70 -0.89
CA ASN A 31 12.60 -4.63 -1.27
C ASN A 31 11.26 -4.04 -0.81
N VAL A 32 10.30 -3.90 -1.72
CA VAL A 32 9.04 -3.18 -1.46
C VAL A 32 7.88 -4.14 -1.59
N TRP A 33 7.03 -4.18 -0.56
CA TRP A 33 5.77 -4.93 -0.51
C TRP A 33 4.62 -3.92 -0.61
N PRO A 34 4.13 -3.60 -1.82
CA PRO A 34 3.04 -2.65 -1.99
C PRO A 34 1.71 -3.27 -1.53
N LEU A 35 1.02 -2.58 -0.62
CA LEU A 35 -0.35 -2.86 -0.21
C LEU A 35 -1.21 -1.67 -0.61
N ASN A 36 -2.10 -1.87 -1.58
CA ASN A 36 -2.87 -0.78 -2.18
C ASN A 36 -4.11 -0.45 -1.35
N THR A 37 -4.28 0.79 -0.90
CA THR A 37 -5.49 1.26 -0.20
C THR A 37 -6.64 1.52 -1.16
N VAL A 38 -6.31 1.91 -2.40
CA VAL A 38 -7.22 2.04 -3.52
C VAL A 38 -6.52 1.55 -4.78
N GLN A 39 -7.29 1.07 -5.76
CA GLN A 39 -6.80 0.81 -7.10
C GLN A 39 -7.71 1.49 -8.10
N PHE A 40 -7.21 2.59 -8.67
CA PHE A 40 -7.94 3.39 -9.65
C PHE A 40 -7.30 3.32 -11.03
N SER A 41 -8.08 3.63 -12.06
CA SER A 41 -7.59 3.72 -13.44
C SER A 41 -6.54 4.81 -13.59
N ASN A 42 -6.72 5.96 -12.94
CA ASN A 42 -5.88 7.15 -13.02
C ASN A 42 -6.15 8.08 -11.83
N HIS A 43 -5.36 9.15 -11.70
CA HIS A 43 -5.56 10.14 -10.66
C HIS A 43 -6.94 10.83 -10.76
N THR A 44 -7.54 11.21 -9.62
CA THR A 44 -8.92 11.74 -9.57
C THR A 44 -9.05 13.14 -10.19
N GLN A 45 -7.96 13.91 -10.26
CA GLN A 45 -7.93 15.24 -10.90
C GLN A 45 -8.23 15.22 -12.41
N TYR A 46 -8.19 14.06 -13.07
CA TYR A 46 -8.63 13.92 -14.46
C TYR A 46 -10.15 14.09 -14.65
N GLY A 47 -10.93 14.13 -13.56
CA GLY A 47 -12.39 14.29 -13.59
C GLY A 47 -13.17 13.05 -14.03
N LYS A 48 -12.52 12.10 -14.72
CA LYS A 48 -13.04 10.77 -15.04
C LYS A 48 -12.04 9.71 -14.58
N TRP A 49 -12.52 8.75 -13.79
CA TRP A 49 -11.74 7.62 -13.29
C TRP A 49 -12.69 6.50 -12.89
N THR A 50 -12.16 5.28 -12.77
CA THR A 50 -12.88 4.11 -12.25
C THR A 50 -11.97 3.30 -11.32
N GLY A 51 -12.51 2.30 -10.63
CA GLY A 51 -11.79 1.39 -9.76
C GLY A 51 -12.46 1.26 -8.39
N CYS A 52 -11.69 0.84 -7.38
CA CYS A 52 -12.22 0.56 -6.06
C CYS A 52 -11.33 1.11 -4.92
N VAL A 53 -12.00 1.44 -3.82
CA VAL A 53 -11.37 1.53 -2.50
C VAL A 53 -11.31 0.12 -1.94
N MET A 54 -10.14 -0.32 -1.47
CA MET A 54 -10.02 -1.65 -0.90
C MET A 54 -10.78 -1.73 0.44
N PRO A 55 -11.51 -2.82 0.73
CA PRO A 55 -12.16 -2.98 2.02
C PRO A 55 -11.14 -2.87 3.17
N PRO A 56 -11.47 -2.23 4.31
CA PRO A 56 -10.54 -2.12 5.42
C PRO A 56 -10.04 -3.48 5.95
N SER A 57 -10.93 -4.48 6.04
CA SER A 57 -10.56 -5.84 6.47
C SER A 57 -9.52 -6.49 5.55
N HIS A 58 -9.61 -6.23 4.24
CA HIS A 58 -8.67 -6.75 3.25
C HIS A 58 -7.22 -6.33 3.56
N LEU A 59 -7.00 -5.10 4.05
CA LEU A 59 -5.67 -4.64 4.41
C LEU A 59 -5.08 -5.48 5.55
N THR A 60 -5.88 -5.76 6.58
CA THR A 60 -5.47 -6.58 7.71
C THR A 60 -5.27 -8.04 7.32
N GLU A 61 -6.16 -8.61 6.51
CA GLU A 61 -6.07 -9.99 6.01
C GLU A 61 -4.78 -10.23 5.22
N ILE A 62 -4.41 -9.30 4.34
CA ILE A 62 -3.17 -9.43 3.55
C ILE A 62 -1.93 -9.36 4.45
N VAL A 63 -1.89 -8.42 5.40
CA VAL A 63 -0.76 -8.33 6.34
C VAL A 63 -0.69 -9.56 7.24
N GLN A 64 -1.84 -10.08 7.68
CA GLN A 64 -1.90 -11.33 8.44
C GLN A 64 -1.33 -12.50 7.63
N GLY A 65 -1.64 -12.60 6.33
CA GLY A 65 -1.02 -13.61 5.47
C GLY A 65 0.51 -13.51 5.39
N ILE A 66 1.08 -12.29 5.45
CA ILE A 66 2.53 -12.08 5.54
C ILE A 66 3.07 -12.48 6.93
N ALA A 67 2.29 -12.24 7.98
CA ALA A 67 2.61 -12.66 9.35
C ALA A 67 2.67 -14.19 9.47
N ASP A 68 1.69 -14.89 8.89
CA ASP A 68 1.54 -16.33 8.98
C ASP A 68 2.72 -17.10 8.35
N ILE A 69 3.40 -16.50 7.37
CA ILE A 69 4.64 -17.02 6.76
C ILE A 69 5.91 -16.46 7.41
N GLY A 70 5.79 -15.78 8.54
CA GLY A 70 6.89 -15.25 9.34
C GLY A 70 7.66 -14.07 8.73
N GLN A 71 7.19 -13.48 7.63
CA GLN A 71 7.96 -12.45 6.92
C GLN A 71 7.91 -11.07 7.58
N LEU A 72 6.91 -10.79 8.43
CA LEU A 72 6.85 -9.51 9.16
C LEU A 72 8.05 -9.31 10.10
N ALA A 73 8.67 -10.39 10.61
CA ALA A 73 9.90 -10.32 11.39
C ALA A 73 11.10 -9.74 10.60
N HIS A 74 10.97 -9.64 9.28
CA HIS A 74 11.97 -9.07 8.38
C HIS A 74 11.54 -7.71 7.81
N CYS A 75 10.41 -7.15 8.22
CA CYS A 75 9.98 -5.81 7.81
C CYS A 75 10.82 -4.75 8.53
N ASP A 76 11.56 -3.92 7.77
CA ASP A 76 12.42 -2.89 8.35
C ASP A 76 11.71 -1.54 8.50
N ALA A 77 10.68 -1.27 7.70
CA ALA A 77 9.96 0.00 7.70
C ALA A 77 8.54 -0.14 7.14
N VAL A 78 7.67 0.79 7.53
CA VAL A 78 6.34 0.98 6.96
C VAL A 78 6.26 2.38 6.33
N LEU A 79 5.76 2.45 5.10
CA LEU A 79 5.41 3.69 4.42
C LEU A 79 3.89 3.76 4.30
N SER A 80 3.25 4.70 4.99
CA SER A 80 1.80 4.94 4.86
C SER A 80 1.54 6.22 4.05
N GLY A 81 0.57 6.17 3.15
CA GLY A 81 0.23 7.27 2.23
C GLY A 81 -1.27 7.53 2.17
N TYR A 82 -1.79 7.79 0.97
CA TYR A 82 -3.22 8.06 0.76
C TYR A 82 -4.11 6.93 1.28
N LEU A 83 -5.17 7.29 2.00
CA LEU A 83 -6.20 6.39 2.51
C LEU A 83 -7.52 6.67 1.79
N GLY A 84 -8.21 5.61 1.39
CA GLY A 84 -9.51 5.71 0.71
C GLY A 84 -10.70 5.89 1.66
N SER A 85 -10.55 5.59 2.95
CA SER A 85 -11.56 5.84 3.99
C SER A 85 -10.93 6.03 5.38
N ALA A 86 -11.69 6.60 6.32
CA ALA A 86 -11.25 6.73 7.71
C ALA A 86 -11.09 5.36 8.39
N GLU A 87 -11.96 4.41 8.07
CA GLU A 87 -11.92 3.04 8.62
C GLU A 87 -10.64 2.30 8.23
N GLN A 88 -10.10 2.52 7.02
CA GLN A 88 -8.78 2.00 6.67
C GLN A 88 -7.68 2.49 7.63
N GLY A 89 -7.79 3.71 8.15
CA GLY A 89 -6.85 4.27 9.12
C GLY A 89 -6.76 3.45 10.41
N GLU A 90 -7.90 3.02 10.95
CA GLU A 90 -7.94 2.17 12.16
C GLU A 90 -7.31 0.79 11.91
N HIS A 91 -7.60 0.18 10.75
CA HIS A 91 -7.00 -1.09 10.36
C HIS A 91 -5.48 -0.97 10.16
N ILE A 92 -5.01 0.12 9.55
CA ILE A 92 -3.57 0.40 9.38
C ILE A 92 -2.91 0.64 10.72
N LEU A 93 -3.56 1.35 11.66
CA LEU A 93 -3.05 1.50 13.01
C LEU A 93 -2.91 0.13 13.72
N GLY A 94 -3.86 -0.77 13.52
CA GLY A 94 -3.76 -2.16 14.01
C GLY A 94 -2.61 -2.94 13.39
N ILE A 95 -2.30 -2.71 12.11
CA ILE A 95 -1.18 -3.35 11.38
C ILE A 95 0.19 -2.92 11.92
N VAL A 96 0.35 -1.66 12.36
CA VAL A 96 1.66 -1.08 12.72
C VAL A 96 1.92 -1.03 14.24
N ARG A 97 1.01 -1.56 15.05
CA ARG A 97 1.17 -1.69 16.50
C ARG A 97 1.93 -2.97 16.85
#